data_AF-A0A1J3D860-F1
#
_entry.id   AF-A0A1J3D860-F1
#
_cell.length_a   1.000
_cell.length_b   1.000
_cell.length_c   1.000
_cell.angle_alpha   90.00
_cell.angle_beta   90.00
_cell.angle_gamma   90.00
#
_symmetry.space_group_name_H-M   'P 1'
#
loop_
_entity.id
_entity.type
_entity.pdbx_description
1 polymer ?
#
loop_
_entity_poly.entity_id
_entity_poly.type
_entity_poly.pdbx_seq_one_letter_code
_entity_poly.pdbx_strand_id
1 'polypeptide(L)'
;KGRYESAFVINPLQEAMIKDTLEKAREPNLNIKRFLQSAYIHPIFKDDEYEDDRSEELLEDSDDENCVVVPTKRRSRINTAANSSASGGSIQSLPFNRPDTSKEKPEP
;
A
#
# COMPACT_ATOMS: atom_id res chain seq x y z
N LYS A 1 6.49 25.85 -5.15
CA LYS A 1 6.17 24.65 -5.96
C LYS A 1 6.53 23.39 -5.14
N GLY A 2 5.83 23.14 -4.03
CA GLY A 2 6.27 22.10 -3.08
C GLY A 2 5.19 21.63 -2.11
N ARG A 3 4.37 22.54 -1.57
CA ARG A 3 3.29 22.15 -0.64
C ARG A 3 2.06 21.56 -1.33
N TYR A 4 1.72 22.02 -2.53
CA TYR A 4 0.43 21.70 -3.17
C TYR A 4 0.52 20.97 -4.51
N GLU A 5 1.70 20.94 -5.13
CA GLU A 5 1.85 20.31 -6.45
C GLU A 5 1.61 18.81 -6.40
N SER A 6 2.02 18.15 -5.31
CA SER A 6 1.82 16.72 -5.12
C SER A 6 0.35 16.33 -5.18
N ALA A 7 -0.57 17.20 -4.74
CA ALA A 7 -2.01 16.93 -4.79
C ALA A 7 -2.57 16.81 -6.21
N PHE A 8 -1.84 17.27 -7.23
CA PHE A 8 -2.26 17.19 -8.63
C PHE A 8 -1.49 16.16 -9.45
N VAL A 9 -0.30 15.77 -8.98
CA VAL A 9 0.59 14.86 -9.71
C VAL A 9 0.57 13.45 -9.12
N ILE A 10 0.39 13.33 -7.82
CA ILE A 10 0.51 12.08 -7.07
C ILE A 10 -0.85 11.68 -6.53
N ASN A 11 -1.18 10.40 -6.64
CA ASN A 11 -2.32 9.82 -5.94
C ASN A 11 -1.87 9.28 -4.58
N PRO A 12 -2.23 9.94 -3.45
CA PRO A 12 -1.77 9.51 -2.12
C PRO A 12 -2.42 8.20 -1.70
N LEU A 13 -1.62 7.29 -1.14
CA LEU A 13 -2.07 5.95 -0.74
C LEU A 13 -3.24 5.97 0.24
N GLN A 14 -3.25 6.92 1.18
CA GLN A 14 -4.32 7.05 2.16
C GLN A 14 -5.69 7.24 1.50
N GLU A 15 -5.79 8.10 0.48
CA GLU A 15 -7.07 8.34 -0.21
C GLU A 15 -7.48 7.14 -1.08
N ALA A 16 -6.51 6.49 -1.74
CA ALA A 16 -6.76 5.29 -2.53
C ALA A 16 -7.33 4.15 -1.65
N MET A 17 -6.73 3.90 -0.48
CA MET A 17 -7.22 2.87 0.45
C MET A 17 -8.63 3.17 0.98
N ILE A 18 -8.92 4.45 1.27
CA ILE A 18 -10.26 4.86 1.72
C ILE A 18 -11.28 4.59 0.62
N LYS A 19 -10.98 4.95 -0.64
CA LYS A 19 -11.88 4.72 -1.78
C LYS A 19 -12.13 3.24 -2.02
N ASP A 20 -11.08 2.41 -2.01
CA ASP A 20 -11.21 0.96 -2.22
C ASP A 20 -12.08 0.31 -1.12
N THR A 21 -11.95 0.76 0.13
CA THR A 21 -12.73 0.22 1.25
C THR A 21 -14.21 0.61 1.14
N LEU A 22 -14.49 1.86 0.78
CA LEU A 22 -15.85 2.35 0.58
C LEU A 22 -16.52 1.62 -0.58
N GLU A 23 -15.82 1.41 -1.69
CA GLU A 23 -16.38 0.73 -2.85
C GLU A 23 -16.66 -0.75 -2.56
N LYS A 24 -15.74 -1.45 -1.87
CA LYS A 24 -15.99 -2.82 -1.39
C LYS A 24 -17.21 -2.94 -0.49
N ALA A 25 -17.51 -1.90 0.31
CA ALA A 25 -18.71 -1.88 1.14
C ALA A 25 -19.98 -1.61 0.32
N ARG A 26 -19.87 -0.85 -0.77
CA ARG A 26 -20.99 -0.51 -1.66
C ARG A 26 -21.37 -1.69 -2.57
N GLU A 27 -20.38 -2.30 -3.22
CA GLU A 27 -20.54 -3.39 -4.17
C GLU A 27 -19.68 -4.60 -3.78
N PRO A 28 -20.09 -5.37 -2.76
CA PRO A 28 -19.25 -6.44 -2.20
C PRO A 28 -19.02 -7.62 -3.15
N ASN A 29 -19.88 -7.81 -4.15
CA ASN A 29 -19.82 -8.94 -5.09
C ASN A 29 -19.28 -8.53 -6.47
N LEU A 30 -18.67 -7.35 -6.61
CA LEU A 30 -18.12 -6.89 -7.88
C LEU A 30 -16.88 -7.71 -8.27
N ASN A 31 -16.94 -8.39 -9.41
CA ASN A 31 -15.78 -9.08 -9.99
C ASN A 31 -14.91 -8.09 -10.78
N ILE A 32 -13.87 -7.57 -10.12
CA ILE A 32 -12.96 -6.57 -10.69
C ILE A 32 -12.19 -7.12 -11.91
N LYS A 33 -11.80 -8.40 -11.89
CA LYS A 33 -11.06 -9.04 -13.01
C LYS A 33 -11.90 -9.01 -14.28
N ARG A 34 -13.14 -9.52 -14.20
CA ARG A 34 -14.06 -9.55 -15.34
C ARG A 34 -14.39 -8.14 -15.82
N PHE A 35 -14.59 -7.20 -14.89
CA PHE A 35 -14.91 -5.81 -15.23
C PHE A 35 -13.79 -5.10 -16.02
N LEU A 36 -12.52 -5.38 -15.71
CA LEU A 36 -11.38 -4.71 -16.35
C LEU A 36 -10.81 -5.46 -17.56
N GLN A 37 -11.22 -6.71 -17.79
CA GLN A 37 -10.67 -7.61 -18.81
C GLN A 37 -10.68 -6.99 -20.23
N SER A 38 -11.76 -6.33 -20.62
CA SER A 38 -11.90 -5.72 -21.95
C SER A 38 -11.65 -4.20 -21.99
N ALA A 39 -11.26 -3.59 -20.86
CA ALA A 39 -11.18 -2.13 -20.72
C ALA A 39 -10.18 -1.49 -21.69
N TYR A 40 -9.03 -2.14 -21.91
CA TYR A 40 -7.92 -1.64 -22.73
C TYR A 40 -7.75 -2.34 -24.08
N ILE A 41 -8.74 -3.11 -24.52
CA ILE A 41 -8.75 -3.66 -25.88
C ILE A 41 -8.84 -2.49 -26.88
N HIS A 42 -8.02 -2.50 -27.92
CA HIS A 42 -8.06 -1.46 -28.94
C HIS A 42 -9.43 -1.46 -29.65
N PRO A 43 -10.06 -0.32 -29.95
CA PRO A 43 -11.43 -0.27 -30.49
C PRO A 43 -11.65 -1.14 -31.74
N ILE A 44 -10.65 -1.28 -32.61
CA ILE A 44 -10.70 -2.12 -33.83
C ILE A 44 -10.86 -3.62 -33.50
N PHE A 45 -10.41 -4.06 -32.32
CA PHE A 45 -10.53 -5.44 -31.86
C PHE A 45 -11.72 -5.64 -30.90
N LYS A 46 -12.53 -4.60 -30.66
CA LYS A 46 -13.72 -4.68 -29.80
C LYS A 46 -14.97 -5.14 -30.55
N ASP A 47 -14.85 -5.60 -31.79
CA ASP A 47 -16.01 -5.99 -32.61
C ASP A 47 -16.76 -7.19 -32.00
N ASP A 48 -18.02 -6.93 -31.67
CA ASP A 48 -19.27 -7.68 -31.39
C ASP A 48 -19.30 -9.17 -30.95
N GLU A 49 -18.20 -9.92 -30.89
CA GLU A 49 -18.21 -11.36 -30.55
C GLU A 49 -17.28 -11.73 -29.37
N TYR A 50 -16.47 -10.78 -28.89
CA TYR A 50 -15.55 -11.00 -27.75
C TYR A 50 -16.18 -10.75 -26.36
N GLU A 51 -17.50 -10.68 -26.29
CA GLU A 51 -18.26 -10.73 -25.03
C GLU A 51 -18.59 -12.17 -24.59
N ASP A 52 -18.08 -13.19 -25.31
CA ASP A 52 -18.16 -14.58 -24.89
C ASP A 52 -16.96 -14.94 -24.01
N ASP A 53 -17.24 -15.70 -22.94
CA ASP A 53 -16.41 -16.01 -21.77
C ASP A 53 -15.08 -16.77 -22.06
N ARG A 54 -14.60 -16.71 -23.30
CA ARG A 54 -13.45 -17.43 -23.88
C ARG A 54 -12.12 -16.68 -23.79
N SER A 55 -12.12 -15.42 -23.36
CA SER A 55 -10.91 -14.60 -23.22
C SER A 55 -10.19 -14.76 -21.87
N GLU A 56 -10.71 -15.59 -20.95
CA GLU A 56 -10.04 -15.89 -19.67
C GLU A 56 -8.70 -16.62 -19.85
N GLU A 57 -8.56 -17.43 -20.90
CA GLU A 57 -7.39 -18.29 -21.15
C GLU A 57 -6.19 -17.55 -21.76
N LEU A 58 -6.42 -16.44 -22.48
CA LEU A 58 -5.35 -15.74 -23.21
C LEU A 58 -4.46 -14.87 -22.29
N LEU A 59 -4.93 -14.51 -21.10
CA LEU A 59 -4.23 -13.59 -20.19
C LEU A 59 -3.50 -14.29 -19.04
N GLU A 60 -3.71 -15.60 -18.84
CA GLU A 60 -3.10 -16.36 -17.74
C GLU A 60 -1.58 -16.59 -17.93
N ASP A 61 -1.05 -16.40 -19.14
CA ASP A 61 0.35 -16.73 -19.46
C ASP A 61 1.32 -15.54 -19.37
N SER A 62 0.86 -14.38 -18.89
CA SER A 62 1.69 -13.16 -18.78
C SER A 62 1.74 -12.56 -17.38
N ASP A 63 1.39 -13.32 -16.34
CA ASP A 63 1.70 -12.95 -14.96
C ASP A 63 3.09 -13.48 -14.63
N ASP A 64 4.07 -12.57 -14.50
CA ASP A 64 5.24 -12.51 -13.59
C ASP A 64 6.02 -13.77 -13.10
N GLU A 65 5.61 -15.00 -13.38
CA GLU A 65 6.23 -16.27 -12.97
C GLU A 65 7.63 -16.48 -13.58
N ASN A 66 7.99 -15.73 -14.63
CA ASN A 66 9.33 -15.75 -15.23
C ASN A 66 10.19 -14.51 -14.94
N CYS A 67 9.77 -13.63 -14.02
CA CYS A 67 10.66 -12.56 -13.55
C CYS A 67 11.73 -13.16 -12.62
N VAL A 68 12.83 -13.67 -13.19
CA VAL A 68 13.97 -14.20 -12.45
C VAL A 68 14.58 -13.10 -11.57
N VAL A 69 14.31 -13.18 -10.26
CA VAL A 69 14.89 -12.28 -9.27
C VAL A 69 16.39 -12.61 -9.14
N VAL A 70 17.23 -11.80 -9.78
CA VAL A 70 18.68 -11.94 -9.65
C VAL A 70 19.16 -11.36 -8.32
N PRO A 71 19.91 -12.11 -7.49
CA PRO A 71 20.46 -11.58 -6.25
C PRO A 71 21.48 -10.46 -6.53
N THR A 72 21.09 -9.20 -6.34
CA THR A 72 22.04 -8.08 -6.46
C THR A 72 22.80 -7.87 -5.16
N LYS A 73 24.13 -7.99 -5.19
CA LYS A 73 24.99 -7.71 -4.03
C LYS A 73 25.27 -6.21 -3.91
N ARG A 74 24.63 -5.54 -2.95
CA ARG A 74 24.98 -4.15 -2.58
C ARG A 74 26.33 -4.14 -1.84
N ARG A 75 27.36 -3.52 -2.42
CA ARG A 75 28.60 -3.15 -1.72
C ARG A 75 28.57 -1.67 -1.36
N SER A 76 27.70 -1.27 -0.43
CA SER A 76 27.85 0.05 0.19
C SER A 76 28.94 -0.04 1.27
N ARG A 77 30.07 0.65 1.06
CA ARG A 77 31.09 0.91 2.09
C ARG A 77 30.93 2.31 2.69
N ILE A 78 29.70 2.77 2.91
CA ILE A 78 29.44 4.03 3.62
C ILE A 78 28.75 3.69 4.93
N ASN A 79 29.59 3.34 5.90
CA ASN A 79 29.28 3.53 7.31
C ASN A 79 29.98 4.85 7.67
N THR A 80 29.26 5.97 7.71
CA THR A 80 29.81 7.17 8.35
C THR A 80 29.77 6.94 9.86
N ALA A 81 30.92 6.62 10.45
CA ALA A 81 31.10 6.78 11.88
C ALA A 81 31.28 8.28 12.16
N ALA A 82 30.26 8.90 12.76
CA ALA A 82 30.42 10.19 13.42
C ALA A 82 29.66 10.15 14.74
N ASN A 83 30.44 10.09 15.81
CA ASN A 83 30.07 10.29 17.19
C ASN A 83 29.76 11.78 17.43
N SER A 84 28.49 12.14 17.68
CA SER A 84 28.18 13.45 18.24
C SER A 84 28.14 13.37 19.75
N SER A 85 29.28 13.58 20.40
CA SER A 85 29.35 14.00 21.79
C SER A 85 29.15 15.52 21.84
N ALA A 86 27.99 16.00 22.30
CA ALA A 86 27.86 17.34 22.87
C ALA A 86 26.58 17.42 23.70
N SER A 87 26.78 17.67 24.99
CA SER A 87 25.78 18.04 25.99
C SER A 87 24.95 19.26 25.57
N GLY A 88 23.66 19.28 25.91
CA GLY A 88 22.91 20.54 26.03
C GLY A 88 21.41 20.47 25.75
N GLY A 89 20.62 20.17 26.79
CA GLY A 89 19.30 20.76 27.01
C GLY A 89 18.08 20.17 26.28
N SER A 90 17.25 19.40 27.00
CA SER A 90 15.90 19.84 27.43
C SER A 90 14.96 18.64 27.69
N ILE A 91 15.00 18.17 28.92
CA ILE A 91 13.88 17.78 29.82
C ILE A 91 12.52 17.38 29.18
N GLN A 92 12.26 16.07 29.31
CA GLN A 92 11.01 15.38 29.72
C GLN A 92 9.82 15.26 28.74
N SER A 93 9.66 14.02 28.24
CA SER A 93 8.40 13.50 27.72
C SER A 93 7.37 13.31 28.84
N LEU A 94 6.17 13.86 28.64
CA LEU A 94 5.02 13.74 29.54
C LEU A 94 4.59 12.27 29.75
N PRO A 95 4.22 11.84 30.98
CA PRO A 95 3.73 10.49 31.20
C PRO A 95 2.24 10.37 30.80
N PHE A 96 1.97 9.36 29.99
CA PHE A 96 0.62 8.89 29.64
C PHE A 96 0.05 8.15 30.86
N ASN A 97 -0.90 8.77 31.58
CA ASN A 97 -1.62 8.10 32.66
C ASN A 97 -2.60 7.08 32.08
N ARG A 98 -2.39 5.79 32.40
CA ARG A 98 -3.36 4.71 32.21
C ARG A 98 -3.77 4.22 33.59
N PRO A 99 -5.06 4.25 33.98
CA PRO A 99 -5.46 3.69 35.26
C PRO A 99 -5.49 2.17 35.16
N ASP A 100 -4.61 1.51 35.91
CA ASP A 100 -4.60 0.06 36.10
C ASP A 100 -5.44 -0.26 37.33
N THR A 101 -6.63 -0.84 37.11
CA THR A 101 -7.51 -1.31 38.17
C THR A 101 -7.07 -2.70 38.59
N SER A 102 -6.24 -2.83 39.61
CA SER A 102 -6.13 -4.11 40.31
C SER A 102 -5.65 -4.02 41.77
N LYS A 103 -6.44 -4.68 42.62
CA LYS A 103 -6.13 -5.28 43.94
C LYS A 103 -6.08 -4.35 45.17
N GLU A 104 -7.22 -4.25 45.83
CA GLU A 104 -7.33 -3.88 47.24
C GLU A 104 -7.34 -5.16 48.10
N LYS A 105 -6.39 -5.26 49.03
CA LYS A 105 -6.47 -6.03 50.30
C LYS A 105 -6.30 -4.98 51.41
N PRO A 106 -6.92 -5.13 52.60
CA PRO A 106 -6.10 -5.62 53.72
C PRO A 106 -6.88 -6.45 54.77
N GLU A 107 -6.15 -7.39 55.39
CA GLU A 107 -6.44 -7.93 56.74
C GLU A 107 -5.84 -6.98 57.79
N PRO A 108 -6.34 -7.00 59.04
CA PRO A 108 -5.72 -7.86 60.05
C PRO A 108 -6.64 -8.98 60.59
#